data_AF-A0A7E4VRS9-F1
#
_entry.id   AF-A0A7E4VRS9-F1
#
_cell.length_a   1.000
_cell.length_b   1.000
_cell.length_c   1.000
_cell.angle_alpha   90.00
_cell.angle_beta   90.00
_cell.angle_gamma   90.00
#
_symmetry.space_group_name_H-M   'P 1'
#
loop_
_entity.id
_entity.type
_entity.pdbx_description
1 polymer ?
#
loop_
_entity_poly.entity_id
_entity_poly.type
_entity_poly.pdbx_seq_one_letter_code
_entity_poly.pdbx_strand_id
1 'polypeptide(L)'
;MNVKQFIVGSSLILMSGISLIINISVLFVLIRHFLKHNSIYVLAITIISGNIVQVFLVFVYLGPTSLFQADILPPIANKFFSFIFLALWYIDMAFILVMALNRFLTVVYQKEKFFTRTCCWVISAIIYSAGFVTAFCGDYVISCCTAYIDYKVYSYTYLEPGYNYVNNYIDMPVNVTSSSVCSVPYITIFIYVRRVNKSNTAISYAVPNHRRKREVRYALQFAACSVMACVAWILFRILPVIIHPKAPYLRSLIVHFLIGHYTANSLIFIIFNAEFKRKFFRKSSVVSHVVSNTFKVQSEQNNCNLSATK
;
A
#
# COMPACT_ATOMS: atom_id res chain seq x y z
N MET A 1 -12.69 5.71 29.37
CA MET A 1 -11.88 5.72 28.13
C MET A 1 -10.95 6.94 28.18
N ASN A 2 -9.63 6.76 28.07
CA ASN A 2 -8.68 7.87 28.11
C ASN A 2 -8.74 8.66 26.79
N VAL A 3 -8.67 9.99 26.84
CA VAL A 3 -8.71 10.87 25.64
C VAL A 3 -7.65 10.43 24.61
N LYS A 4 -6.45 10.03 25.06
CA LYS A 4 -5.38 9.59 24.16
C LYS A 4 -5.72 8.28 23.43
N GLN A 5 -6.34 7.34 24.12
CA GLN A 5 -6.81 6.06 23.54
C GLN A 5 -7.87 6.32 22.48
N PHE A 6 -8.83 7.19 22.81
CA PHE A 6 -9.91 7.54 21.90
C PHE A 6 -9.40 8.17 20.61
N ILE A 7 -8.47 9.13 20.73
CA ILE A 7 -7.90 9.82 19.56
C ILE A 7 -7.16 8.82 18.66
N VAL A 8 -6.27 8.00 19.22
CA VAL A 8 -5.46 7.06 18.43
C VAL A 8 -6.31 5.95 17.82
N GLY A 9 -7.21 5.33 18.60
CA GLY A 9 -8.09 4.29 18.08
C GLY A 9 -8.99 4.81 16.96
N SER A 10 -9.58 5.99 17.15
CA SER A 10 -10.45 6.62 16.14
C SER A 10 -9.67 7.03 14.89
N SER A 11 -8.44 7.56 15.03
CA SER A 11 -7.62 7.95 13.88
C SER A 11 -7.21 6.73 13.06
N LEU A 12 -6.83 5.62 13.71
CA LEU A 12 -6.50 4.37 13.03
C LEU A 12 -7.69 3.82 12.25
N ILE A 13 -8.88 3.77 12.85
CA ILE A 13 -10.12 3.30 12.20
C ILE A 13 -10.46 4.21 11.01
N LEU A 14 -10.44 5.53 11.19
CA LEU A 14 -10.80 6.47 10.14
C LEU A 14 -9.84 6.39 8.95
N MET A 15 -8.52 6.42 9.21
CA MET A 15 -7.51 6.36 8.15
C MET A 15 -7.53 5.03 7.41
N SER A 16 -7.64 3.90 8.14
CA SER A 16 -7.72 2.59 7.52
C SER A 16 -9.02 2.40 6.73
N GLY A 17 -10.16 2.92 7.22
CA GLY A 17 -11.42 2.91 6.49
C GLY A 17 -11.35 3.68 5.17
N ILE A 18 -10.80 4.90 5.17
CA ILE A 18 -10.57 5.68 3.95
C ILE A 18 -9.63 4.93 3.00
N SER A 19 -8.54 4.37 3.53
CA SER A 19 -7.56 3.62 2.74
C SER A 19 -8.17 2.36 2.09
N LEU A 20 -9.03 1.62 2.80
CA LEU A 20 -9.76 0.48 2.26
C LEU A 20 -10.66 0.88 1.09
N ILE A 21 -11.45 1.94 1.26
CA ILE A 21 -12.35 2.43 0.21
C ILE A 21 -11.54 2.77 -1.06
N ILE A 22 -10.41 3.47 -0.90
CA ILE A 22 -9.54 3.83 -2.02
C ILE A 22 -8.97 2.57 -2.69
N ASN A 23 -8.35 1.67 -1.92
CA ASN A 23 -7.70 0.48 -2.47
C ASN A 23 -8.70 -0.47 -3.16
N ILE A 24 -9.86 -0.73 -2.55
CA ILE A 24 -10.92 -1.58 -3.13
C ILE A 24 -11.46 -0.96 -4.42
N SER A 25 -11.71 0.36 -4.43
CA SER A 25 -12.19 1.06 -5.62
C SER A 25 -11.18 0.98 -6.76
N VAL A 26 -9.88 1.09 -6.46
CA VAL A 26 -8.82 0.95 -7.46
C VAL A 26 -8.73 -0.47 -7.99
N LEU A 27 -8.70 -1.47 -7.10
CA LEU A 27 -8.64 -2.88 -7.45
C LEU A 27 -9.79 -3.27 -8.38
N PHE A 28 -11.02 -2.85 -8.05
CA PHE A 28 -12.20 -3.12 -8.85
C PHE A 28 -12.07 -2.60 -10.29
N VAL A 29 -11.57 -1.37 -10.46
CA VAL A 29 -11.37 -0.78 -11.79
C VAL A 29 -10.23 -1.48 -12.54
N LEU A 30 -9.14 -1.85 -11.87
CA LEU A 30 -8.01 -2.56 -12.48
C LEU A 30 -8.43 -3.93 -13.02
N ILE A 31 -9.11 -4.74 -12.22
CA ILE A 31 -9.58 -6.08 -12.61
C ILE A 31 -10.54 -5.98 -13.80
N ARG A 32 -11.53 -5.08 -13.73
CA ARG A 32 -12.59 -5.00 -14.74
C ARG A 32 -12.11 -4.46 -16.10
N HIS A 33 -11.13 -3.55 -16.11
CA HIS A 33 -10.83 -2.77 -17.31
C HIS A 33 -9.39 -2.86 -17.82
N PHE A 34 -8.46 -3.38 -17.02
CA PHE A 34 -7.04 -3.25 -17.33
C PHE A 34 -6.25 -4.55 -17.27
N LEU A 35 -6.79 -5.61 -16.65
CA LEU A 35 -6.15 -6.93 -16.56
C LEU A 35 -5.75 -7.51 -17.93
N LYS A 36 -6.46 -7.14 -19.01
CA LYS A 36 -6.20 -7.64 -20.37
C LYS A 36 -5.14 -6.87 -21.16
N HIS A 37 -4.73 -5.67 -20.72
CA HIS A 37 -4.03 -4.72 -21.60
C HIS A 37 -2.54 -4.54 -21.31
N ASN A 38 -2.09 -4.66 -20.06
CA ASN A 38 -0.69 -4.43 -19.71
C ASN A 38 -0.24 -5.32 -18.54
N SER A 39 0.97 -5.87 -18.64
CA SER A 39 1.59 -6.73 -17.63
C SER A 39 1.80 -6.01 -16.30
N ILE A 40 1.97 -4.69 -16.32
CA ILE A 40 2.17 -3.89 -15.11
C ILE A 40 0.94 -3.87 -14.19
N TYR A 41 -0.25 -4.07 -14.75
CA TYR A 41 -1.47 -4.14 -13.96
C TYR A 41 -1.56 -5.44 -13.15
N VAL A 42 -0.86 -6.50 -13.55
CA VAL A 42 -0.77 -7.72 -12.73
C VAL A 42 -0.04 -7.42 -11.43
N LEU A 43 1.15 -6.80 -11.52
CA LEU A 43 1.92 -6.39 -10.33
C LEU A 43 1.11 -5.43 -9.44
N ALA A 44 0.43 -4.47 -10.05
CA ALA A 44 -0.45 -3.52 -9.35
C ALA A 44 -1.58 -4.21 -8.59
N ILE A 45 -2.30 -5.13 -9.25
CA ILE A 45 -3.40 -5.88 -8.65
C ILE A 45 -2.89 -6.68 -7.46
N THR A 46 -1.77 -7.37 -7.64
CA THR A 46 -1.14 -8.16 -6.58
C THR A 46 -0.79 -7.31 -5.35
N ILE A 47 -0.07 -6.19 -5.54
CA ILE A 47 0.31 -5.28 -4.45
C ILE A 47 -0.92 -4.68 -3.75
N ILE A 48 -1.89 -4.18 -4.52
CA ILE A 48 -3.10 -3.55 -3.95
C ILE A 48 -3.93 -4.57 -3.17
N SER A 49 -3.95 -5.84 -3.61
CA SER A 49 -4.65 -6.90 -2.88
C SER A 49 -3.99 -7.17 -1.53
N GLY A 50 -2.65 -7.20 -1.46
CA GLY A 50 -1.91 -7.28 -0.19
C GLY A 50 -2.19 -6.10 0.73
N ASN A 51 -2.14 -4.87 0.20
CA ASN A 51 -2.46 -3.65 0.94
C ASN A 51 -3.87 -3.68 1.53
N ILE A 52 -4.87 -4.17 0.78
CA ILE A 52 -6.25 -4.30 1.29
C ILE A 52 -6.27 -5.21 2.52
N VAL A 53 -5.60 -6.36 2.49
CA VAL A 53 -5.57 -7.29 3.62
C VAL A 53 -4.87 -6.65 4.83
N GLN A 54 -3.73 -6.00 4.66
CA GLN A 54 -3.02 -5.34 5.77
C GLN A 54 -3.82 -4.18 6.37
N VAL A 55 -4.41 -3.31 5.54
CA VAL A 55 -5.25 -2.22 6.03
C VAL A 55 -6.52 -2.77 6.69
N PHE A 56 -7.07 -3.87 6.17
CA PHE A 56 -8.21 -4.56 6.78
C PHE A 56 -7.87 -5.03 8.19
N LEU A 57 -6.72 -5.67 8.41
CA LEU A 57 -6.27 -6.06 9.76
C LEU A 57 -6.20 -4.85 10.71
N VAL A 58 -5.75 -3.69 10.23
CA VAL A 58 -5.75 -2.47 11.05
C VAL A 58 -7.18 -2.00 11.35
N PHE A 59 -8.06 -2.01 10.35
CA PHE A 59 -9.44 -1.54 10.49
C PHE A 59 -10.29 -2.41 11.41
N VAL A 60 -10.20 -3.75 11.26
CA VAL A 60 -11.06 -4.67 12.02
C VAL A 60 -10.48 -5.10 13.35
N TYR A 61 -9.15 -5.06 13.50
CA TYR A 61 -8.49 -5.55 14.71
C TYR A 61 -7.76 -4.44 15.47
N LEU A 62 -6.65 -3.93 14.94
CA LEU A 62 -5.78 -3.02 15.70
C LEU A 62 -6.48 -1.70 16.11
N GLY A 63 -7.28 -1.10 15.23
CA GLY A 63 -8.02 0.13 15.51
C GLY A 63 -9.05 -0.06 16.64
N PRO A 64 -9.96 -1.04 16.53
CA PRO A 64 -10.92 -1.37 17.57
C PRO A 64 -10.27 -1.79 18.90
N THR A 65 -9.27 -2.68 18.90
CA THR A 65 -8.57 -3.08 20.14
C THR A 65 -7.84 -1.90 20.78
N SER A 66 -7.28 -0.99 19.98
CA SER A 66 -6.68 0.26 20.45
C SER A 66 -7.72 1.20 21.08
N LEU A 67 -8.91 1.28 20.50
CA LEU A 67 -10.00 2.14 20.98
C LEU A 67 -10.56 1.65 22.32
N PHE A 68 -10.84 0.34 22.42
CA PHE A 68 -11.43 -0.29 23.61
C PHE A 68 -10.40 -0.71 24.66
N GLN A 69 -9.11 -0.72 24.31
CA GLN A 69 -8.01 -1.21 25.16
C GLN A 69 -8.25 -2.62 25.69
N ALA A 70 -8.82 -3.46 24.83
CA ALA A 70 -9.15 -4.83 25.15
C ALA A 70 -8.85 -5.71 23.94
N ASP A 71 -8.39 -6.93 24.20
CA ASP A 71 -8.30 -7.95 23.18
C ASP A 71 -9.70 -8.38 22.75
N ILE A 72 -10.00 -8.17 21.47
CA ILE A 72 -11.27 -8.61 20.85
C ILE A 72 -11.13 -10.03 20.28
N LEU A 73 -9.90 -10.50 20.08
CA LEU A 73 -9.59 -11.80 19.50
C LEU A 73 -8.81 -12.68 20.47
N PRO A 74 -8.99 -14.01 20.42
CA PRO A 74 -8.17 -14.93 21.19
C PRO A 74 -6.69 -14.88 20.74
N PRO A 75 -5.72 -15.24 21.60
CA PRO A 75 -4.30 -15.15 21.29
C PRO A 75 -3.88 -15.90 20.02
N ILE A 76 -4.51 -17.04 19.73
CA ILE A 76 -4.24 -17.83 18.52
C ILE A 76 -4.61 -17.06 17.24
N ALA A 77 -5.71 -16.30 17.28
CA ALA A 77 -6.15 -15.49 16.14
C ALA A 77 -5.26 -14.25 15.97
N ASN A 78 -4.82 -13.62 17.08
CA ASN A 78 -3.85 -12.53 17.00
C ASN A 78 -2.51 -13.01 16.41
N LYS A 79 -1.99 -14.16 16.87
CA LYS A 79 -0.78 -14.77 16.29
C LYS A 79 -0.94 -15.01 14.79
N PHE A 80 -2.08 -15.55 14.35
CA PHE A 80 -2.35 -15.76 12.92
C PHE A 80 -2.44 -14.45 12.12
N PHE A 81 -3.07 -13.41 12.67
CA PHE A 81 -3.15 -12.10 12.02
C PHE A 81 -1.78 -11.42 11.93
N SER A 82 -0.95 -11.56 12.96
CA SER A 82 0.42 -11.08 12.98
C SER A 82 1.28 -11.79 11.91
N PHE A 83 1.10 -13.10 11.76
CA PHE A 83 1.72 -13.89 10.69
C PHE A 83 1.31 -13.41 9.29
N ILE A 84 0.00 -13.19 9.06
CA ILE A 84 -0.49 -12.66 7.77
C ILE A 84 0.14 -11.30 7.49
N PHE A 85 0.15 -10.42 8.50
CA PHE A 85 0.74 -9.09 8.38
C PHE A 85 2.22 -9.17 7.97
N LEU A 86 3.00 -10.01 8.65
CA LEU A 86 4.43 -10.18 8.41
C LEU A 86 4.71 -10.81 7.03
N ALA A 87 3.93 -11.82 6.62
CA ALA A 87 4.02 -12.41 5.29
C ALA A 87 3.81 -11.35 4.20
N LEU A 88 2.76 -10.54 4.35
CA LEU A 88 2.45 -9.47 3.40
C LEU A 88 3.52 -8.36 3.43
N TRP A 89 4.14 -8.10 4.58
CA TRP A 89 5.25 -7.15 4.68
C TRP A 89 6.45 -7.60 3.84
N TYR A 90 6.85 -8.86 3.93
CA TYR A 90 7.96 -9.39 3.11
C TYR A 90 7.63 -9.38 1.62
N ILE A 91 6.38 -9.71 1.28
CA ILE A 91 5.86 -9.65 -0.08
C ILE A 91 5.99 -8.23 -0.63
N ASP A 92 5.55 -7.22 0.13
CA ASP A 92 5.65 -5.81 -0.27
C ASP A 92 7.10 -5.38 -0.50
N MET A 93 8.02 -5.74 0.41
CA MET A 93 9.44 -5.40 0.27
C MET A 93 10.04 -5.98 -1.03
N ALA A 94 9.68 -7.22 -1.38
CA ALA A 94 10.09 -7.82 -2.64
C ALA A 94 9.45 -7.14 -3.85
N PHE A 95 8.17 -6.75 -3.79
CA PHE A 95 7.52 -6.03 -4.88
C PHE A 95 8.08 -4.63 -5.10
N ILE A 96 8.50 -3.92 -4.05
CA ILE A 96 9.18 -2.62 -4.20
C ILE A 96 10.44 -2.79 -5.06
N LEU A 97 11.21 -3.87 -4.88
CA LEU A 97 12.38 -4.19 -5.71
C LEU A 97 12.01 -4.45 -7.17
N VAL A 98 11.00 -5.29 -7.41
CA VAL A 98 10.52 -5.60 -8.77
C VAL A 98 10.02 -4.34 -9.48
N MET A 99 9.27 -3.49 -8.77
CA MET A 99 8.76 -2.23 -9.30
C MET A 99 9.87 -1.24 -9.61
N ALA A 100 10.89 -1.13 -8.75
CA ALA A 100 12.07 -0.31 -9.00
C ALA A 100 12.83 -0.79 -10.26
N LEU A 101 13.07 -2.10 -10.38
CA LEU A 101 13.73 -2.70 -11.55
C LEU A 101 12.92 -2.50 -12.83
N ASN A 102 11.61 -2.72 -12.79
CA ASN A 102 10.73 -2.49 -13.93
C ASN A 102 10.78 -1.04 -14.41
N ARG A 103 10.76 -0.07 -13.48
CA ARG A 103 10.87 1.36 -13.83
C ARG A 103 12.23 1.71 -14.39
N PHE A 104 13.29 1.14 -13.84
CA PHE A 104 14.65 1.32 -14.33
C PHE A 104 14.82 0.82 -15.76
N LEU A 105 14.41 -0.41 -16.05
CA LEU A 105 14.49 -0.99 -17.40
C LEU A 105 13.62 -0.24 -18.41
N THR A 106 12.45 0.23 -17.99
CA THR A 106 11.53 0.99 -18.86
C THR A 106 12.07 2.39 -19.18
N VAL A 107 12.61 3.11 -18.19
CA VAL A 107 13.01 4.52 -18.35
C VAL A 107 14.41 4.65 -18.93
N VAL A 108 15.37 3.86 -18.44
CA VAL A 108 16.80 3.98 -18.81
C VAL A 108 17.10 3.16 -20.05
N TYR A 109 16.62 1.91 -20.13
CA TYR A 109 16.91 1.00 -21.23
C TYR A 109 15.79 0.88 -22.27
N GLN A 110 14.63 1.51 -22.05
CA GLN A 110 13.47 1.45 -22.94
C GLN A 110 12.98 0.01 -23.24
N LYS A 111 13.25 -0.94 -22.33
CA LYS A 111 12.89 -2.36 -22.49
C LYS A 111 11.51 -2.68 -21.91
N GLU A 112 10.46 -2.14 -22.52
CA GLU A 112 9.06 -2.31 -22.06
C GLU A 112 8.57 -3.76 -22.10
N LYS A 113 9.13 -4.59 -23.00
CA LYS A 113 8.72 -5.98 -23.19
C LYS A 113 9.40 -6.98 -22.25
N PHE A 114 10.32 -6.53 -21.38
CA PHE A 114 11.02 -7.42 -20.46
C PHE A 114 10.06 -8.06 -19.44
N PHE A 115 9.14 -7.26 -18.89
CA PHE A 115 8.08 -7.74 -18.01
C PHE A 115 6.86 -8.13 -18.83
N THR A 116 6.82 -9.36 -19.33
CA THR A 116 5.61 -9.91 -19.96
C THR A 116 4.56 -10.28 -18.92
N ARG A 117 3.30 -10.44 -19.34
CA ARG A 117 2.18 -10.75 -18.41
C ARG A 117 2.39 -12.08 -17.67
N THR A 118 2.82 -13.11 -18.39
CA THR A 118 3.13 -14.43 -17.81
C THR A 118 4.30 -14.33 -16.83
N CYS A 119 5.36 -13.60 -17.21
CA CYS A 119 6.49 -13.34 -16.33
C CYS A 119 6.05 -12.65 -15.03
N CYS A 120 5.20 -11.61 -15.10
CA CYS A 120 4.67 -10.95 -13.90
C CYS A 120 3.87 -11.90 -12.99
N TRP A 121 3.04 -12.79 -13.54
CA TRP A 121 2.32 -13.78 -12.73
C TRP A 121 3.26 -14.77 -12.05
N VAL A 122 4.25 -15.27 -12.77
CA VAL A 122 5.26 -16.19 -12.21
C VAL A 122 6.07 -15.50 -11.12
N ILE A 123 6.55 -14.27 -11.36
CA ILE A 123 7.25 -13.47 -10.36
C ILE A 123 6.35 -13.26 -9.13
N SER A 124 5.09 -12.88 -9.32
CA SER A 124 4.15 -12.71 -8.21
C SER A 124 3.95 -13.99 -7.41
N ALA A 125 3.80 -15.13 -8.07
CA ALA A 125 3.63 -16.43 -7.40
C ALA A 125 4.87 -16.81 -6.58
N ILE A 126 6.07 -16.60 -7.13
CA ILE A 126 7.34 -16.84 -6.43
C ILE A 126 7.46 -15.93 -5.21
N ILE A 127 7.20 -14.63 -5.36
CA ILE A 127 7.29 -13.66 -4.26
C ILE A 127 6.30 -13.99 -3.14
N TYR A 128 5.05 -14.30 -3.48
CA TYR A 128 4.05 -14.70 -2.48
C TYR A 128 4.50 -15.95 -1.72
N SER A 129 4.94 -16.97 -2.45
CA SER A 129 5.41 -18.21 -1.85
C SER A 129 6.60 -17.96 -0.92
N ALA A 130 7.61 -17.21 -1.38
CA ALA A 130 8.78 -16.86 -0.59
C ALA A 130 8.42 -16.03 0.65
N GLY A 131 7.53 -15.05 0.54
CA GLY A 131 7.10 -14.23 1.66
C GLY A 131 6.35 -15.03 2.73
N PHE A 132 5.44 -15.92 2.32
CA PHE A 132 4.74 -16.82 3.25
C PHE A 132 5.69 -17.81 3.92
N VAL A 133 6.62 -18.41 3.17
CA VAL A 133 7.64 -19.32 3.74
C VAL A 133 8.52 -18.57 4.72
N THR A 134 8.94 -17.34 4.41
CA THR A 134 9.79 -16.53 5.28
C THR A 134 9.08 -16.19 6.59
N ALA A 135 7.82 -15.75 6.52
CA ALA A 135 7.00 -15.49 7.72
C ALA A 135 6.70 -16.77 8.50
N PHE A 136 6.52 -17.90 7.83
CA PHE A 136 6.28 -19.18 8.50
C PHE A 136 7.51 -19.63 9.28
N CYS A 137 8.69 -19.52 8.67
CA CYS A 137 9.96 -19.78 9.33
C CYS A 137 10.18 -18.84 10.52
N GLY A 138 9.86 -17.55 10.38
CA GLY A 138 9.95 -16.58 11.47
C GLY A 138 9.04 -16.90 12.65
N ASP A 139 7.74 -17.08 12.41
CA ASP A 139 6.73 -17.15 13.48
C ASP A 139 6.49 -18.56 14.07
N TYR A 140 6.79 -19.61 13.31
CA TYR A 140 6.49 -20.99 13.71
C TYR A 140 7.70 -21.91 13.82
N VAL A 141 8.77 -21.68 13.04
CA VAL A 141 9.98 -22.51 13.12
C VAL A 141 10.96 -21.95 14.14
N ILE A 142 11.33 -20.67 14.03
CA ILE A 142 12.35 -20.05 14.86
C ILE A 142 11.85 -19.78 16.29
N SER A 143 10.53 -19.78 16.51
CA SER A 143 9.77 -19.79 17.80
C SER A 143 10.15 -18.77 18.89
N CYS A 144 11.27 -18.08 18.78
CA CYS A 144 11.74 -17.04 19.68
C CYS A 144 11.41 -15.68 19.06
N CYS A 145 10.62 -14.89 19.79
CA CYS A 145 10.24 -13.53 19.45
C CYS A 145 9.35 -13.37 18.21
N THR A 146 8.13 -13.91 18.29
CA THR A 146 7.11 -13.73 17.25
C THR A 146 6.60 -12.29 17.20
N ALA A 147 6.33 -11.79 15.99
CA ALA A 147 5.65 -10.52 15.82
C ALA A 147 4.22 -10.60 16.38
N TYR A 148 3.77 -9.52 17.01
CA TYR A 148 2.46 -9.46 17.66
C TYR A 148 1.83 -8.09 17.42
N ILE A 149 0.54 -8.09 17.10
CA ILE A 149 -0.27 -6.87 17.07
C ILE A 149 -0.63 -6.55 18.52
N ASP A 150 -0.04 -5.49 19.07
CA ASP A 150 -0.22 -5.13 20.47
C ASP A 150 -0.96 -3.79 20.62
N TYR A 151 -2.19 -3.90 21.09
CA TYR A 151 -3.08 -2.77 21.33
C TYR A 151 -2.63 -1.86 22.48
N LYS A 152 -1.76 -2.36 23.39
CA LYS A 152 -1.21 -1.57 24.51
C LYS A 152 -0.19 -0.54 24.03
N VAL A 153 0.50 -0.86 22.94
CA VAL A 153 1.47 0.04 22.28
C VAL A 153 0.91 0.65 20.99
N TYR A 154 -0.36 0.38 20.66
CA TYR A 154 -1.04 0.91 19.46
C TYR A 154 -0.29 0.58 18.16
N SER A 155 0.46 -0.52 18.14
CA SER A 155 1.42 -0.84 17.09
C SER A 155 1.77 -2.32 17.07
N TYR A 156 2.69 -2.69 16.17
CA TYR A 156 3.30 -4.01 16.13
C TYR A 156 4.50 -4.05 17.08
N THR A 157 4.73 -5.19 17.71
CA THR A 157 5.91 -5.41 18.59
C THR A 157 6.34 -6.87 18.49
N TYR A 158 7.57 -7.18 18.89
CA TYR A 158 7.99 -8.56 19.12
C TYR A 158 7.79 -8.93 20.58
N LEU A 159 7.40 -10.18 20.84
CA LEU A 159 7.35 -10.72 22.20
C LEU A 159 8.77 -11.03 22.68
N GLU A 160 9.24 -10.41 23.76
CA GLU A 160 10.59 -10.64 24.30
C GLU A 160 10.55 -11.62 25.48
N PRO A 161 11.01 -12.86 25.26
CA PRO A 161 11.95 -13.42 26.21
C PRO A 161 13.14 -14.00 25.44
N GLY A 162 14.12 -13.16 25.07
CA GLY A 162 15.38 -13.61 24.48
C GLY A 162 15.91 -12.75 23.33
N TYR A 163 16.94 -13.27 22.66
CA TYR A 163 17.53 -12.64 21.48
C TYR A 163 16.61 -12.79 20.27
N ASN A 164 16.17 -11.67 19.70
CA ASN A 164 15.25 -11.68 18.57
C ASN A 164 15.98 -12.00 17.25
N TYR A 165 16.09 -13.30 16.94
CA TYR A 165 16.72 -13.80 15.72
C TYR A 165 15.98 -13.36 14.46
N VAL A 166 14.65 -13.34 14.48
CA VAL A 166 13.83 -12.93 13.32
C VAL A 166 14.11 -11.48 12.96
N ASN A 167 14.09 -10.59 13.95
CA ASN A 167 14.36 -9.17 13.73
C ASN A 167 15.80 -8.92 13.22
N ASN A 168 16.80 -9.62 13.78
CA ASN A 168 18.21 -9.35 13.46
C ASN A 168 18.70 -10.05 12.18
N TYR A 169 18.20 -11.25 11.86
CA TYR A 169 18.67 -12.05 10.73
C TYR A 169 17.71 -12.11 9.54
N ILE A 170 16.43 -11.77 9.74
CA ILE A 170 15.42 -11.76 8.66
C ILE A 170 14.96 -10.33 8.40
N ASP A 171 14.29 -9.68 9.36
CA ASP A 171 13.63 -8.39 9.12
C ASP A 171 14.62 -7.28 8.79
N MET A 172 15.68 -7.14 9.60
CA MET A 172 16.69 -6.11 9.38
C MET A 172 17.39 -6.29 8.03
N PRO A 173 17.93 -7.47 7.67
CA PRO A 173 18.55 -7.67 6.36
C PRO A 173 17.58 -7.44 5.20
N VAL A 174 16.33 -7.93 5.28
CA VAL A 174 15.33 -7.72 4.23
C VAL A 174 15.05 -6.24 4.03
N ASN A 175 14.79 -5.50 5.12
CA ASN A 175 14.45 -4.07 5.06
C ASN A 175 15.63 -3.20 4.60
N VAL A 176 16.85 -3.48 5.09
CA VAL A 176 18.06 -2.75 4.68
C VAL A 176 18.38 -3.05 3.22
N THR A 177 18.39 -4.33 2.83
CA THR A 177 18.71 -4.74 1.45
C THR A 177 17.68 -4.19 0.47
N SER A 178 16.38 -4.27 0.79
CA SER A 178 15.32 -3.74 -0.09
C SER A 178 15.50 -2.23 -0.30
N SER A 179 15.76 -1.49 0.78
CA SER A 179 15.95 -0.03 0.74
C SER A 179 17.21 0.37 -0.05
N SER A 180 18.34 -0.30 0.20
CA SER A 180 19.62 -0.04 -0.46
C SER A 180 19.60 -0.42 -1.95
N VAL A 181 19.01 -1.57 -2.29
CA VAL A 181 18.92 -2.01 -3.68
C VAL A 181 17.93 -1.16 -4.46
N CYS A 182 16.83 -0.70 -3.87
CA CYS A 182 15.86 0.18 -4.55
C CYS A 182 16.40 1.59 -4.81
N SER A 183 17.30 2.10 -3.96
CA SER A 183 17.84 3.45 -4.10
C SER A 183 18.72 3.59 -5.35
N VAL A 184 19.44 2.54 -5.76
CA VAL A 184 20.28 2.55 -6.98
C VAL A 184 19.46 2.85 -8.25
N PRO A 185 18.41 2.08 -8.61
CA PRO A 185 17.48 2.39 -9.71
C PRO A 185 16.97 3.83 -9.72
N TYR A 186 16.50 4.34 -8.58
CA TYR A 186 15.89 5.68 -8.52
C TYR A 186 16.93 6.79 -8.68
N ILE A 187 18.11 6.65 -8.08
CA ILE A 187 19.24 7.57 -8.29
C ILE A 187 19.63 7.59 -9.77
N THR A 188 19.75 6.42 -10.42
CA THR A 188 20.10 6.35 -11.84
C THR A 188 19.03 6.97 -12.73
N ILE A 189 17.74 6.71 -12.47
CA ILE A 189 16.62 7.34 -13.20
C ILE A 189 16.71 8.86 -13.07
N PHE A 190 16.97 9.38 -11.86
CA PHE A 190 17.06 10.81 -11.61
C PHE A 190 18.23 11.46 -12.36
N ILE A 191 19.42 10.84 -12.33
CA ILE A 191 20.59 11.30 -13.08
C ILE A 191 20.30 11.28 -14.59
N TYR A 192 19.70 10.19 -15.09
CA TYR A 192 19.33 10.05 -16.50
C TYR A 192 18.37 11.15 -16.96
N VAL A 193 17.31 11.42 -16.19
CA VAL A 193 16.35 12.49 -16.50
C VAL A 193 17.01 13.86 -16.51
N ARG A 194 17.85 14.16 -15.51
CA ARG A 194 18.60 15.43 -15.45
C ARG A 194 19.53 15.62 -16.64
N ARG A 195 20.30 14.59 -16.99
CA ARG A 195 21.24 14.63 -18.13
C ARG A 195 20.51 14.94 -19.42
N VAL A 196 19.40 14.25 -19.69
CA VAL A 196 18.70 14.46 -20.95
C VAL A 196 17.90 15.76 -20.99
N ASN A 197 17.37 16.24 -19.87
CA ASN A 197 16.76 17.57 -19.80
C ASN A 197 17.79 18.69 -20.02
N LYS A 198 19.01 18.54 -19.48
CA LYS A 198 20.11 19.51 -19.68
C LYS A 198 20.64 19.51 -21.11
N SER A 199 20.59 18.36 -21.77
CA SER A 199 21.23 18.18 -23.07
C SER A 199 20.60 19.01 -24.19
N ASN A 200 19.31 19.39 -24.13
CA ASN A 200 18.56 20.11 -25.18
C ASN A 200 18.87 19.64 -26.62
N THR A 201 19.44 18.45 -26.80
CA THR A 201 20.02 18.05 -28.07
C THR A 201 18.89 17.50 -28.91
N ALA A 202 18.74 18.13 -30.06
CA ALA A 202 17.90 17.82 -31.20
C ALA A 202 18.08 16.40 -31.79
N ILE A 203 18.57 15.42 -31.01
CA ILE A 203 18.78 14.05 -31.47
C ILE A 203 17.69 13.17 -30.88
N SER A 204 16.62 13.07 -31.68
CA SER A 204 15.69 11.96 -31.81
C SER A 204 16.04 10.68 -31.04
N TYR A 205 15.12 10.28 -30.16
CA TYR A 205 14.70 8.88 -30.09
C TYR A 205 13.18 8.84 -30.00
N ALA A 206 12.56 8.26 -31.03
CA ALA A 206 11.24 7.64 -31.29
C ALA A 206 10.08 7.63 -30.25
N VAL A 207 10.19 8.24 -29.07
CA VAL A 207 9.17 8.23 -28.03
C VAL A 207 8.64 9.66 -27.86
N PRO A 208 7.33 9.90 -28.05
CA PRO A 208 6.74 11.22 -27.86
C PRO A 208 7.12 11.79 -26.49
N ASN A 209 7.57 13.05 -26.45
CA ASN A 209 7.99 13.76 -25.23
C ASN A 209 6.99 13.59 -24.07
N HIS A 210 5.70 13.50 -24.39
CA HIS A 210 4.61 13.25 -23.44
C HIS A 210 4.68 11.88 -22.74
N ARG A 211 4.98 10.79 -23.47
CA ARG A 211 5.08 9.42 -22.91
C ARG A 211 6.25 9.32 -21.94
N ARG A 212 7.39 9.90 -22.30
CA ARG A 212 8.57 9.92 -21.42
C ARG A 212 8.32 10.70 -20.13
N LYS A 213 7.76 11.91 -20.22
CA LYS A 213 7.40 12.72 -19.04
C LYS A 213 6.45 11.95 -18.10
N ARG A 214 5.54 11.16 -18.67
CA ARG A 214 4.63 10.29 -17.90
C ARG A 214 5.39 9.18 -17.14
N GLU A 215 6.29 8.45 -17.81
CA GLU A 215 7.06 7.38 -17.14
C GLU A 215 7.98 7.92 -16.03
N VAL A 216 8.55 9.11 -16.21
CA VAL A 216 9.36 9.78 -15.17
C VAL A 216 8.51 10.16 -13.96
N ARG A 217 7.29 10.68 -14.17
CA ARG A 217 6.36 10.96 -13.07
C ARG A 217 6.05 9.69 -12.28
N TYR A 218 5.75 8.59 -12.98
CA TYR A 218 5.54 7.29 -12.32
C TYR A 218 6.75 6.87 -11.50
N ALA A 219 7.96 6.96 -12.05
CA ALA A 219 9.18 6.61 -11.33
C ALA A 219 9.36 7.43 -10.04
N LEU A 220 9.11 8.74 -10.07
CA LEU A 220 9.18 9.61 -8.89
C LEU A 220 8.14 9.23 -7.81
N GLN A 221 6.97 8.78 -8.21
CA GLN A 221 5.94 8.38 -7.25
C GLN A 221 6.24 7.04 -6.60
N PHE A 222 6.69 6.06 -7.39
CA PHE A 222 7.13 4.78 -6.83
C PHE A 222 8.35 4.99 -5.92
N ALA A 223 9.24 5.94 -6.24
CA ALA A 223 10.29 6.38 -5.34
C ALA A 223 9.73 6.96 -4.04
N ALA A 224 8.70 7.83 -4.11
CA ALA A 224 8.05 8.36 -2.91
C ALA A 224 7.39 7.26 -2.05
N CYS A 225 6.74 6.26 -2.68
CA CYS A 225 6.20 5.11 -1.97
C CYS A 225 7.29 4.28 -1.29
N SER A 226 8.41 4.05 -1.97
CA SER A 226 9.58 3.39 -1.41
C SER A 226 10.15 4.16 -0.22
N VAL A 227 10.23 5.49 -0.29
CA VAL A 227 10.64 6.34 0.84
C VAL A 227 9.66 6.21 2.01
N MET A 228 8.35 6.20 1.78
CA MET A 228 7.37 6.00 2.85
C MET A 228 7.50 4.63 3.52
N ALA A 229 7.75 3.57 2.75
CA ALA A 229 8.07 2.25 3.30
C ALA A 229 9.35 2.28 4.12
N CYS A 230 10.40 2.96 3.62
CA CYS A 230 11.66 3.14 4.35
C CYS A 230 11.45 3.82 5.69
N VAL A 231 10.72 4.93 5.70
CA VAL A 231 10.40 5.67 6.92
C VAL A 231 9.59 4.79 7.89
N ALA A 232 8.59 4.04 7.40
CA ALA A 232 7.78 3.18 8.25
C ALA A 232 8.62 2.13 9.00
N TRP A 233 9.55 1.45 8.33
CA TRP A 233 10.38 0.43 8.98
C TRP A 233 11.47 1.02 9.88
N ILE A 234 12.03 2.18 9.49
CA ILE A 234 12.98 2.92 10.34
C ILE A 234 12.28 3.35 11.65
N LEU A 235 11.06 3.90 11.54
CA LEU A 235 10.26 4.26 12.71
C LEU A 235 9.92 3.04 13.57
N PHE A 236 9.57 1.92 12.95
CA PHE A 236 9.33 0.67 13.67
C PHE A 236 10.51 0.25 14.54
N ARG A 237 11.75 0.52 14.11
CA ARG A 237 12.95 0.19 14.87
C ARG A 237 13.36 1.24 15.89
N ILE A 238 13.27 2.51 15.53
CA ILE A 238 13.80 3.61 16.34
C ILE A 238 12.80 4.00 17.45
N LEU A 239 11.51 4.04 17.13
CA LEU A 239 10.50 4.52 18.07
C LEU A 239 10.39 3.68 19.35
N PRO A 240 10.48 2.34 19.32
CA PRO A 240 10.50 1.56 20.56
C PRO A 240 11.67 1.88 21.50
N VAL A 241 12.83 2.26 20.95
CA VAL A 241 14.05 2.60 21.71
C VAL A 241 13.98 4.00 22.29
N ILE A 242 13.45 4.97 21.54
CA ILE A 242 13.42 6.38 21.95
C ILE A 242 12.21 6.71 22.83
N ILE A 243 11.05 6.11 22.57
CA ILE A 243 9.81 6.49 23.25
C ILE A 243 9.81 5.96 24.69
N HIS A 244 9.66 6.89 25.62
CA HIS A 244 9.47 6.59 27.03
C HIS A 244 8.22 5.70 27.26
N PRO A 245 8.26 4.71 28.18
CA PRO A 245 7.13 3.81 28.49
C PRO A 245 5.81 4.52 28.88
N LYS A 246 5.87 5.81 29.21
CA LYS A 246 4.71 6.65 29.59
C LYS A 246 3.97 7.23 28.39
N ALA A 247 4.50 7.11 27.18
CA ALA A 247 3.90 7.62 25.95
C ALA A 247 3.77 6.55 24.84
N PRO A 248 3.19 5.37 25.13
CA PRO A 248 3.09 4.27 24.16
C PRO A 248 2.27 4.65 22.92
N TYR A 249 1.34 5.60 23.06
CA TYR A 249 0.54 6.13 21.95
C TYR A 249 1.37 6.72 20.80
N LEU A 250 2.59 7.19 21.05
CA LEU A 250 3.48 7.69 20.00
C LEU A 250 3.98 6.57 19.07
N ARG A 251 3.98 5.32 19.52
CA ARG A 251 4.32 4.16 18.66
C ARG A 251 3.25 3.90 17.59
N SER A 252 2.04 4.45 17.74
CA SER A 252 1.01 4.41 16.70
C SER A 252 1.44 5.10 15.40
N LEU A 253 2.41 6.03 15.45
CA LEU A 253 2.94 6.68 14.26
C LEU A 253 3.45 5.68 13.22
N ILE A 254 4.00 4.55 13.66
CA ILE A 254 4.43 3.45 12.77
C ILE A 254 3.28 3.03 11.87
N VAL A 255 2.12 2.75 12.47
CA VAL A 255 0.92 2.30 11.77
C VAL A 255 0.34 3.40 10.88
N HIS A 256 0.41 4.66 11.31
CA HIS A 256 -0.05 5.80 10.48
C HIS A 256 0.78 5.95 9.20
N PHE A 257 2.11 5.87 9.31
CA PHE A 257 3.00 5.88 8.14
C PHE A 257 2.76 4.67 7.24
N LEU A 258 2.45 3.53 7.84
CA LEU A 258 2.17 2.30 7.12
C LEU A 258 0.86 2.35 6.33
N ILE A 259 -0.24 2.82 6.94
CA ILE A 259 -1.50 3.12 6.23
C ILE A 259 -1.24 4.13 5.11
N GLY A 260 -0.41 5.15 5.37
CA GLY A 260 0.01 6.12 4.36
C GLY A 260 0.68 5.47 3.15
N HIS A 261 1.63 4.57 3.39
CA HIS A 261 2.31 3.80 2.33
C HIS A 261 1.32 2.97 1.50
N TYR A 262 0.44 2.20 2.14
CA TYR A 262 -0.57 1.38 1.47
C TYR A 262 -1.55 2.22 0.63
N THR A 263 -1.92 3.40 1.13
CA THR A 263 -2.80 4.33 0.43
C THR A 263 -2.10 4.97 -0.77
N ALA A 264 -0.83 5.34 -0.62
CA ALA A 264 -0.04 5.97 -1.66
C ALA A 264 0.08 5.07 -2.90
N ASN A 265 0.27 3.76 -2.72
CA ASN A 265 0.29 2.78 -3.81
C ASN A 265 -0.95 2.87 -4.72
N SER A 266 -2.14 3.01 -4.15
CA SER A 266 -3.39 3.17 -4.91
C SER A 266 -3.61 4.57 -5.48
N LEU A 267 -3.25 5.61 -4.75
CA LEU A 267 -3.36 7.00 -5.21
C LEU A 267 -2.52 7.26 -6.46
N ILE A 268 -1.37 6.60 -6.58
CA ILE A 268 -0.52 6.65 -7.78
C ILE A 268 -1.28 6.24 -9.04
N PHE A 269 -2.06 5.16 -8.96
CA PHE A 269 -2.87 4.71 -10.08
C PHE A 269 -3.98 5.71 -10.42
N ILE A 270 -4.63 6.30 -9.42
CA ILE A 270 -5.70 7.29 -9.64
C ILE A 270 -5.16 8.56 -10.30
N ILE A 271 -4.08 9.14 -9.75
CA ILE A 271 -3.64 10.49 -10.12
C ILE A 271 -2.96 10.47 -11.49
N PHE A 272 -2.14 9.47 -11.77
CA PHE A 272 -1.19 9.55 -12.87
C PHE A 272 -1.51 8.65 -14.05
N ASN A 273 -2.39 7.65 -13.88
CA ASN A 273 -2.86 6.88 -15.02
C ASN A 273 -4.08 7.57 -15.63
N ALA A 274 -3.87 8.39 -16.67
CA ALA A 274 -4.94 9.15 -17.31
C ALA A 274 -6.05 8.28 -17.93
N GLU A 275 -5.72 7.04 -18.34
CA GLU A 275 -6.72 6.06 -18.80
C GLU A 275 -7.57 5.58 -17.63
N PHE A 276 -6.93 5.26 -16.52
CA PHE A 276 -7.60 4.89 -15.28
C PHE A 276 -8.47 6.03 -14.76
N LYS A 277 -7.91 7.25 -14.64
CA LYS A 277 -8.60 8.46 -14.17
C LYS A 277 -9.90 8.70 -14.93
N ARG A 278 -9.85 8.65 -16.27
CA ARG A 278 -11.06 8.82 -17.10
C ARG A 278 -12.12 7.77 -16.78
N LYS A 279 -11.75 6.49 -16.61
CA LYS A 279 -12.72 5.42 -16.29
C LYS A 279 -13.22 5.47 -14.86
N PHE A 280 -12.36 5.83 -13.91
CA PHE A 280 -12.68 5.96 -12.48
C PHE A 280 -13.70 7.08 -12.24
N PHE A 281 -13.40 8.29 -12.71
CA PHE A 281 -14.27 9.46 -12.50
C PHE A 281 -15.53 9.43 -13.37
N ARG A 282 -15.51 8.81 -14.57
CA ARG A 282 -16.72 8.62 -15.38
C ARG A 282 -17.76 7.73 -14.69
N LYS A 283 -17.36 6.80 -13.83
CA LYS A 283 -18.29 6.01 -12.99
C LYS A 283 -18.80 6.77 -11.77
N SER A 284 -17.97 7.62 -11.16
CA SER A 284 -18.41 8.47 -10.05
C SER A 284 -19.52 9.46 -10.46
N SER A 285 -19.52 9.88 -11.74
CA SER A 285 -20.58 10.73 -12.32
C SER A 285 -21.90 9.99 -12.58
N VAL A 286 -21.89 8.66 -12.80
CA VAL A 286 -23.12 7.88 -12.97
C VAL A 286 -23.90 7.78 -11.65
N VAL A 287 -23.23 7.70 -10.51
CA VAL A 287 -23.89 7.76 -9.19
C VAL A 287 -24.58 9.11 -8.97
N SER A 288 -23.97 10.21 -9.43
CA SER A 288 -24.58 11.54 -9.38
C SER A 288 -25.79 11.67 -10.32
N HIS A 289 -25.78 11.01 -11.48
CA HIS A 289 -26.91 10.99 -12.41
C HIS A 289 -28.07 10.11 -11.93
N VAL A 290 -27.79 8.98 -11.26
CA VAL A 290 -28.83 8.13 -10.67
C VAL A 290 -29.50 8.86 -9.52
N VAL A 291 -28.73 9.48 -8.61
CA VAL A 291 -29.30 10.28 -7.50
C VAL A 291 -30.10 11.48 -8.04
N SER A 292 -29.60 12.20 -9.05
CA SER A 292 -30.34 13.31 -9.67
C SER A 292 -31.63 12.87 -10.37
N ASN A 293 -31.65 11.68 -10.98
CA ASN A 293 -32.85 11.13 -11.60
C ASN A 293 -33.85 10.60 -10.57
N THR A 294 -33.40 10.02 -9.45
CA THR A 294 -34.30 9.62 -8.36
C THR A 294 -34.97 10.83 -7.70
N PHE A 295 -34.25 11.95 -7.52
CA PHE A 295 -34.85 13.19 -7.02
C PHE A 295 -35.83 13.84 -8.01
N LYS A 296 -35.60 13.72 -9.33
CA LYS A 296 -36.57 14.19 -10.34
C LYS A 296 -37.85 13.37 -10.36
N VAL A 297 -37.75 12.04 -10.30
CA VAL A 297 -38.92 11.14 -10.28
C VAL A 297 -39.78 11.38 -9.04
N GLN A 298 -39.18 11.65 -7.88
CA GLN A 298 -39.91 11.98 -6.65
C GLN A 298 -40.60 13.37 -6.71
N SER A 299 -40.02 14.34 -7.43
CA SER A 299 -40.63 15.66 -7.62
C SER A 299 -41.82 15.64 -8.59
N GLU A 300 -41.79 14.78 -9.62
CA GLU A 300 -42.90 14.62 -10.57
C GLU A 300 -44.06 13.84 -9.96
N GLN A 301 -43.80 12.82 -9.13
CA GLN A 301 -44.86 12.11 -8.39
C GLN A 301 -45.57 12.98 -7.34
N ASN A 302 -44.85 13.88 -6.66
CA ASN A 302 -45.47 14.81 -5.71
C ASN A 302 -46.35 15.86 -6.42
N ASN A 303 -45.99 16.29 -7.63
CA ASN A 303 -46.82 17.22 -8.41
C ASN A 303 -48.08 16.57 -9.00
N CYS A 304 -48.04 15.28 -9.37
CA CYS A 304 -49.24 14.55 -9.79
C CYS A 304 -50.24 14.34 -8.64
N ASN A 305 -49.78 14.08 -7.43
CA ASN A 305 -50.67 13.87 -6.28
C ASN A 305 -51.37 15.16 -5.79
N LEU A 306 -50.75 16.32 -6.00
CA LEU A 306 -51.36 17.63 -5.66
C LEU A 306 -52.45 18.07 -6.65
N SER A 307 -52.46 17.51 -7.85
CA SER A 307 -53.44 17.83 -8.90
C SER A 307 -54.70 16.96 -8.83
N ALA A 308 -54.67 15.85 -8.09
CA ALA A 308 -55.81 14.95 -7.87
C ALA A 308 -56.68 15.33 -6.65
N THR A 309 -56.25 16.32 -5.86
CA THR A 309 -56.95 16.81 -4.66
C THR A 309 -57.53 18.23 -4.82
N LYS A 310 -57.74 18.69 -6.06
CA LYS A 310 -58.49 19.91 -6.36
C LYS A 310 -59.73 19.59 -7.19
#